data_AF-A0A532TIR3-F1
#
_entry.id   AF-A0A532TIR3-F1
#
_cell.length_a   1.000
_cell.length_b   1.000
_cell.length_c   1.000
_cell.angle_alpha   90.00
_cell.angle_beta   90.00
_cell.angle_gamma   90.00
#
_symmetry.space_group_name_H-M   'P 1'
#
loop_
_entity.id
_entity.type
_entity.pdbx_description
1 polymer ?
#
loop_
_entity_poly.entity_id
_entity_poly.type
_entity_poly.pdbx_seq_one_letter_code
_entity_poly.pdbx_strand_id
1 'polypeptide(L)'
;MIENQKSPSNSCKYCGWEFQNDIIQKIIEEQESAVCEFCGIEINISSISPQEGITKENYGRISNSKDKVEKKKKSIVKSISKLTKTKKYSVNVILGDKDFPKIFKENLIVVISRLIYKYIGEWEQDNNVNIHQVGLTQTILITLAKKVKPIIDKRIHSSYLENLHKITLEEFEEWLKLLQKKFRSIQEYRNHFLIYLLWLTKIMFRLVSDMWEMKNLPKFQATIIKDLKKYPVPLREVSKAYNLQELFDDGERKECGRCHEIKSINEYGARMSQGKKRFFSRCKDCRLDINQIYQYKNKVKIIQNIYNGKLNGKCQMCNTDLKKLPSFEFHHLNPKLKSVKGISMYRNWEQTMRQIENEKATILCTNCHTKQRSTHYIKYEKIIQENKLTHLATNNQITQYVKNKIPKVDYDARRQVVRSIKKLIVINYLYEGKCVGCGDVSTKNNLPALQFHHIDKINPYIMSKTYVNLRNLEIKNILKRLRTENCVPLCGNCHRMEQSIHFKKNFKDIIKPAYWNQIKEFYDIIEKNLREFKFKEEKK
;
A
#
# COMPACT_ATOMS: atom_id res chain seq x y z
N MET A 1 23.63 -67.82 10.25
CA MET A 1 22.58 -66.84 9.92
C MET A 1 23.27 -65.60 9.39
N ILE A 2 23.26 -65.38 8.07
CA ILE A 2 23.81 -64.16 7.47
C ILE A 2 22.69 -63.13 7.51
N GLU A 3 22.83 -62.11 8.35
CA GLU A 3 21.94 -60.95 8.32
C GLU A 3 22.11 -60.24 6.98
N ASN A 4 21.09 -60.32 6.12
CA ASN A 4 21.01 -59.51 4.91
C ASN A 4 20.94 -58.04 5.31
N GLN A 5 22.10 -57.36 5.31
CA GLN A 5 22.18 -55.92 5.44
C GLN A 5 21.40 -55.29 4.27
N LYS A 6 20.24 -54.72 4.57
CA LYS A 6 19.44 -53.97 3.60
C LYS A 6 20.29 -52.82 3.08
N SER A 7 20.55 -52.82 1.77
CA SER A 7 21.21 -51.71 1.08
C SER A 7 20.51 -50.38 1.42
N PRO A 8 21.25 -49.29 1.69
CA PRO A 8 20.65 -47.99 1.97
C PRO A 8 19.70 -47.61 0.84
N SER A 9 18.43 -47.35 1.17
CA SER A 9 17.42 -47.04 0.16
C SER A 9 17.69 -45.69 -0.47
N ASN A 10 17.71 -45.62 -1.81
CA ASN A 10 17.78 -44.40 -2.62
C ASN A 10 16.48 -43.58 -2.55
N SER A 11 15.92 -43.38 -1.36
CA SER A 11 14.66 -42.68 -1.16
C SER A 11 14.78 -41.56 -0.14
N CYS A 12 13.94 -40.55 -0.31
CA CYS A 12 13.87 -39.45 0.63
C CYS A 12 13.43 -39.96 2.02
N LYS A 13 14.24 -39.72 3.06
CA LYS A 13 13.96 -40.16 4.44
C LYS A 13 12.62 -39.67 5.01
N TYR A 14 12.08 -38.58 4.46
CA TYR A 14 10.82 -38.03 4.94
C TYR A 14 9.60 -38.54 4.17
N CYS A 15 9.58 -38.43 2.83
CA CYS A 15 8.41 -38.83 2.04
C CYS A 15 8.50 -40.22 1.41
N GLY A 16 9.66 -40.89 1.50
CA GLY A 16 9.90 -42.19 0.90
C GLY A 16 10.01 -42.17 -0.62
N TRP A 17 10.13 -40.99 -1.25
CA TRP A 17 10.24 -40.90 -2.71
C TRP A 17 11.59 -41.40 -3.20
N GLU A 18 11.59 -42.41 -4.06
CA GLU A 18 12.80 -42.95 -4.69
C GLU A 18 13.35 -41.96 -5.72
N PHE A 19 14.63 -41.62 -5.57
CA PHE A 19 15.33 -40.74 -6.49
C PHE A 19 15.66 -41.51 -7.77
N GLN A 20 15.42 -40.89 -8.92
CA GLN A 20 15.93 -41.42 -10.18
C GLN A 20 17.47 -41.35 -10.19
N ASN A 21 18.13 -42.35 -10.77
CA ASN A 21 19.60 -42.48 -10.74
C ASN A 21 20.31 -41.27 -11.36
N ASP A 22 19.71 -40.62 -12.35
CA ASP A 22 20.21 -39.39 -12.98
C ASP A 22 20.24 -38.20 -12.02
N ILE A 23 19.24 -38.08 -11.15
CA ILE A 23 19.20 -37.07 -10.09
C ILE A 23 20.32 -37.34 -9.08
N ILE A 24 20.47 -38.59 -8.64
CA ILE A 24 21.53 -38.97 -7.68
C ILE A 24 22.91 -38.66 -8.28
N GLN A 25 23.12 -39.04 -9.53
CA GLN A 25 24.38 -38.82 -10.24
C GLN A 25 24.72 -37.33 -10.34
N LYS A 26 23.73 -36.50 -10.69
CA LYS A 26 23.90 -35.04 -10.77
C LYS A 26 24.23 -34.40 -9.42
N ILE A 27 23.62 -34.88 -8.34
CA ILE A 27 23.86 -34.42 -6.97
C ILE A 27 25.30 -34.72 -6.55
N ILE A 28 25.80 -35.93 -6.88
CA ILE A 28 27.16 -36.36 -6.61
C ILE A 28 28.17 -35.52 -7.41
N GLU A 29 27.90 -35.30 -8.70
CA GLU A 29 28.79 -34.57 -9.61
C GLU A 29 28.91 -33.07 -9.30
N GLU A 30 27.82 -32.42 -8.89
CA GLU A 30 27.80 -30.96 -8.68
C GLU A 30 28.17 -30.54 -7.23
N GLN A 31 28.31 -31.50 -6.28
CA GLN A 31 28.49 -31.23 -4.83
C GLN A 31 27.48 -30.23 -4.25
N GLU A 32 26.32 -30.06 -4.88
CA GLU A 32 25.28 -29.15 -4.44
C GLU A 32 24.30 -29.88 -3.51
N SER A 33 23.92 -29.24 -2.40
CA SER A 33 22.85 -29.78 -1.58
C SER A 33 21.54 -29.80 -2.38
N ALA A 34 20.95 -30.98 -2.50
CA ALA A 34 19.73 -31.16 -3.25
C ALA A 34 18.51 -31.14 -2.36
N VAL A 35 17.40 -30.68 -2.89
CA VAL A 35 16.13 -30.66 -2.16
C VAL A 35 15.20 -31.67 -2.83
N CYS A 36 14.61 -32.56 -2.04
CA CYS A 36 13.61 -33.49 -2.54
C CYS A 36 12.45 -32.71 -3.16
N GLU A 37 12.20 -32.91 -4.46
CA GLU A 37 11.17 -32.17 -5.20
C GLU A 37 9.75 -32.39 -4.65
N PHE A 38 9.56 -33.47 -3.89
CA PHE A 38 8.27 -33.90 -3.36
C PHE A 38 8.01 -33.46 -1.93
N CYS A 39 9.03 -33.35 -1.08
CA CYS A 39 8.85 -32.97 0.32
C CYS A 39 9.61 -31.69 0.73
N GLY A 40 10.43 -31.11 -0.15
CA GLY A 40 11.15 -29.88 0.13
C GLY A 40 12.30 -30.03 1.13
N ILE A 41 12.62 -31.26 1.55
CA ILE A 41 13.69 -31.53 2.51
C ILE A 41 15.02 -31.70 1.79
N GLU A 42 16.05 -31.12 2.40
CA GLU A 42 17.42 -31.21 1.92
C GLU A 42 17.95 -32.63 2.09
N ILE A 43 18.47 -33.17 1.00
CA ILE A 43 19.00 -34.50 0.89
C ILE A 43 20.46 -34.42 1.34
N ASN A 44 20.74 -35.02 2.50
CA ASN A 44 22.11 -35.10 2.97
C ASN A 44 22.86 -36.17 2.16
N ILE A 45 23.74 -35.71 1.26
CA ILE A 45 24.56 -36.53 0.36
C ILE A 45 25.44 -37.51 1.15
N SER A 46 25.88 -37.13 2.36
CA SER A 46 26.72 -37.98 3.21
C SER A 46 26.01 -39.26 3.68
N SER A 47 24.70 -39.39 3.41
CA SER A 47 23.92 -40.59 3.73
C SER A 47 23.59 -41.48 2.53
N ILE A 48 24.07 -41.12 1.33
CA ILE A 48 23.96 -41.94 0.12
C ILE A 48 25.29 -42.67 -0.06
N SER A 49 25.31 -43.98 0.17
CA SER A 49 26.51 -44.78 -0.10
C SER A 49 26.68 -44.88 -1.62
N PRO A 50 27.84 -44.52 -2.19
CA PRO A 50 28.14 -44.82 -3.58
C PRO A 50 28.02 -46.34 -3.75
N GLN A 51 27.17 -46.80 -4.65
CA GLN A 51 27.23 -48.20 -5.06
C GLN A 51 28.47 -48.36 -5.93
N GLU A 52 29.48 -49.08 -5.42
CA GLU A 52 30.62 -49.53 -6.20
C GLU A 52 30.09 -50.45 -7.31
N GLY A 53 30.03 -49.96 -8.55
CA GLY A 53 29.64 -50.79 -9.70
C GLY A 53 29.05 -50.10 -10.92
N ILE A 54 28.74 -48.80 -10.90
CA ILE A 54 28.22 -48.11 -12.10
C ILE A 54 29.40 -47.69 -13.01
N THR A 55 29.86 -48.60 -13.87
CA THR A 55 30.80 -48.30 -14.95
C THR A 55 30.11 -47.53 -16.08
N LYS A 56 30.82 -46.51 -16.61
CA LYS A 56 30.34 -45.45 -17.51
C LYS A 56 29.92 -45.88 -18.94
N GLU A 57 29.80 -47.16 -19.27
CA GLU A 57 29.83 -47.60 -20.67
C GLU A 57 28.50 -47.71 -21.44
N ASN A 58 27.31 -47.53 -20.82
CA ASN A 58 26.04 -47.85 -21.51
C ASN A 58 25.03 -46.71 -21.74
N TYR A 59 25.47 -45.44 -21.84
CA TYR A 59 24.59 -44.33 -22.25
C TYR A 59 25.00 -43.71 -23.60
N GLY A 60 24.98 -44.53 -24.64
CA GLY A 60 25.01 -44.08 -26.03
C GLY A 60 23.73 -44.50 -26.76
N ARG A 61 22.96 -43.52 -27.25
CA ARG A 61 21.73 -43.60 -28.08
C ARG A 61 20.43 -43.84 -27.33
N ILE A 62 19.66 -42.77 -27.10
CA ILE A 62 18.22 -42.70 -27.42
C ILE A 62 17.94 -41.30 -28.02
N SER A 63 17.00 -41.32 -28.95
CA SER A 63 16.71 -40.43 -30.08
C SER A 63 16.21 -39.01 -29.78
N ASN A 64 16.49 -38.16 -30.78
CA ASN A 64 15.92 -36.84 -31.03
C ASN A 64 14.39 -36.88 -31.19
N SER A 65 13.64 -36.23 -30.28
CA SER A 65 12.33 -35.61 -30.57
C SER A 65 11.77 -34.79 -29.39
N LYS A 66 12.49 -33.79 -28.86
CA LYS A 66 11.95 -32.93 -27.77
C LYS A 66 12.27 -31.43 -27.85
N ASP A 67 12.51 -30.87 -29.03
CA ASP A 67 13.04 -29.50 -29.13
C ASP A 67 12.03 -28.32 -29.08
N LYS A 68 10.74 -28.56 -28.86
CA LYS A 68 9.74 -27.44 -28.74
C LYS A 68 9.11 -27.25 -27.36
N VAL A 69 9.25 -28.21 -26.43
CA VAL A 69 8.70 -28.09 -25.06
C VAL A 69 9.75 -27.57 -24.05
N GLU A 70 11.03 -27.68 -24.39
CA GLU A 70 12.13 -27.43 -23.45
C GLU A 70 12.50 -25.94 -23.28
N LYS A 71 12.24 -25.10 -24.31
CA LYS A 71 12.49 -23.65 -24.23
C LYS A 71 11.51 -22.90 -23.31
N LYS A 72 10.29 -23.43 -23.09
CA LYS A 72 9.30 -22.83 -22.17
C LYS A 72 9.58 -23.17 -20.69
N LYS A 73 10.22 -24.31 -20.39
CA LYS A 73 10.62 -24.71 -19.03
C LYS A 73 11.77 -23.85 -18.45
N LYS A 74 12.68 -23.33 -19.28
CA LYS A 74 13.86 -22.54 -18.85
C LYS A 74 13.54 -21.16 -18.23
N SER A 75 12.36 -20.59 -18.50
CA SER A 75 11.97 -19.25 -18.02
C SER A 75 11.45 -19.25 -16.56
N ILE A 76 10.67 -20.28 -16.20
CA ILE A 76 10.07 -20.43 -14.85
C ILE A 76 11.14 -20.72 -13.79
N VAL A 77 12.19 -21.46 -14.17
CA VAL A 77 13.34 -21.75 -13.30
C VAL A 77 14.06 -20.46 -12.87
N LYS A 78 14.13 -19.43 -13.72
CA LYS A 78 14.96 -18.23 -13.48
C LYS A 78 14.47 -17.35 -12.32
N SER A 79 13.16 -17.23 -12.09
CA SER A 79 12.58 -16.35 -11.07
C SER A 79 12.43 -17.00 -9.69
N ILE A 80 12.11 -18.30 -9.62
CA ILE A 80 12.30 -19.09 -8.39
C ILE A 80 13.79 -19.14 -8.07
N SER A 81 14.67 -19.36 -9.06
CA SER A 81 16.11 -19.32 -8.82
C SER A 81 16.60 -18.01 -8.23
N LYS A 82 15.96 -16.86 -8.46
CA LYS A 82 16.38 -15.61 -7.81
C LYS A 82 16.05 -15.57 -6.31
N LEU A 83 15.01 -16.29 -5.87
CA LEU A 83 14.63 -16.46 -4.46
C LEU A 83 15.28 -17.68 -3.80
N THR A 84 15.57 -18.74 -4.56
CA THR A 84 16.22 -19.98 -4.07
C THR A 84 17.74 -20.02 -4.26
N LYS A 85 18.34 -19.24 -5.19
CA LYS A 85 19.82 -19.14 -5.33
C LYS A 85 20.47 -18.37 -4.18
N THR A 86 19.71 -17.52 -3.50
CA THR A 86 20.12 -17.09 -2.16
C THR A 86 19.91 -18.30 -1.25
N LYS A 87 20.97 -19.10 -0.99
CA LYS A 87 21.03 -20.23 -0.03
C LYS A 87 20.46 -19.91 1.38
N LYS A 88 20.04 -18.67 1.62
CA LYS A 88 19.55 -18.13 2.88
C LYS A 88 18.21 -18.73 3.34
N TYR A 89 17.30 -19.12 2.43
CA TYR A 89 15.96 -19.54 2.84
C TYR A 89 15.64 -21.00 2.50
N SER A 90 15.30 -21.78 3.51
CA SER A 90 14.95 -23.20 3.41
C SER A 90 13.60 -23.54 4.03
N VAL A 91 12.88 -24.48 3.41
CA VAL A 91 11.67 -25.13 3.93
C VAL A 91 11.96 -25.88 5.24
N ASN A 92 13.17 -26.40 5.40
CA ASN A 92 13.62 -27.12 6.61
C ASN A 92 13.53 -26.28 7.86
N VAL A 93 13.66 -24.95 7.76
CA VAL A 93 13.54 -24.08 8.93
C VAL A 93 12.12 -24.12 9.51
N ILE A 94 11.10 -24.28 8.66
CA ILE A 94 9.71 -24.38 9.11
C ILE A 94 9.39 -25.81 9.57
N LEU A 95 9.77 -26.83 8.79
CA LEU A 95 9.47 -28.22 9.11
C LEU A 95 10.29 -28.74 10.30
N GLY A 96 11.52 -28.27 10.45
CA GLY A 96 12.47 -28.62 11.50
C GLY A 96 12.43 -27.72 12.73
N ASP A 97 11.53 -26.72 12.78
CA ASP A 97 11.44 -25.81 13.92
C ASP A 97 11.09 -26.60 15.20
N LYS A 98 11.98 -26.53 16.19
CA LYS A 98 11.84 -27.25 17.47
C LYS A 98 10.87 -26.56 18.42
N ASP A 99 10.55 -25.28 18.18
CA ASP A 99 9.61 -24.52 19.00
C ASP A 99 8.15 -25.01 18.83
N PHE A 100 7.88 -25.79 17.78
CA PHE A 100 6.55 -26.27 17.44
C PHE A 100 6.48 -27.80 17.46
N PRO A 101 5.51 -28.40 18.18
CA PRO A 101 5.31 -29.84 18.20
C PRO A 101 5.12 -30.42 16.80
N LYS A 102 5.63 -31.63 16.58
CA LYS A 102 5.47 -32.37 15.31
C LYS A 102 3.98 -32.49 14.92
N ILE A 103 3.12 -32.81 15.89
CA ILE A 103 1.68 -32.95 15.68
C ILE A 103 1.02 -31.67 15.14
N PHE A 104 1.41 -30.50 15.65
CA PHE A 104 0.93 -29.22 15.15
C PHE A 104 1.40 -28.96 13.72
N LYS A 105 2.69 -29.19 13.42
CA LYS A 105 3.24 -28.97 12.07
C LYS A 105 2.57 -29.87 11.01
N GLU A 106 2.30 -31.13 11.35
CA GLU A 106 1.57 -32.06 10.47
C GLU A 106 0.15 -31.56 10.17
N ASN A 107 -0.59 -31.13 11.21
CA ASN A 107 -1.93 -30.55 11.03
C ASN A 107 -1.89 -29.22 10.27
N LEU A 108 -0.87 -28.38 10.51
CA LEU A 108 -0.71 -27.10 9.81
C LEU A 108 -0.54 -27.30 8.30
N ILE A 109 0.21 -28.33 7.88
CA ILE A 109 0.33 -28.69 6.46
C ILE A 109 -1.05 -29.03 5.88
N VAL A 110 -1.85 -29.85 6.57
CA VAL A 110 -3.19 -30.25 6.12
C VAL A 110 -4.11 -29.02 6.00
N VAL A 111 -4.14 -28.18 7.02
CA VAL A 111 -4.95 -26.95 7.02
C VAL A 111 -4.55 -26.00 5.89
N ILE A 112 -3.25 -25.77 5.67
CA ILE A 112 -2.76 -24.94 4.56
C ILE A 112 -3.09 -25.58 3.21
N SER A 113 -3.03 -26.91 3.11
CA SER A 113 -3.39 -27.65 1.90
C SER A 113 -4.85 -27.44 1.53
N ARG A 114 -5.78 -27.48 2.50
CA ARG A 114 -7.21 -27.15 2.28
C ARG A 114 -7.41 -25.72 1.81
N LEU A 115 -6.69 -24.76 2.39
CA LEU A 115 -6.73 -23.35 1.95
C LEU A 115 -6.24 -23.20 0.51
N ILE A 116 -5.11 -23.81 0.16
CA ILE A 116 -4.58 -23.79 -1.21
C ILE A 116 -5.58 -24.43 -2.18
N TYR A 117 -6.13 -25.60 -1.84
CA TYR A 117 -7.11 -26.32 -2.67
C TYR A 117 -8.32 -25.44 -3.00
N LYS A 118 -8.89 -24.78 -1.99
CA LYS A 118 -9.96 -23.81 -2.22
C LYS A 118 -9.54 -22.69 -3.18
N TYR A 119 -8.37 -22.10 -2.97
CA TYR A 119 -7.93 -20.98 -3.80
C TYR A 119 -7.58 -21.39 -5.23
N ILE A 120 -7.22 -22.65 -5.46
CA ILE A 120 -7.14 -23.23 -6.80
C ILE A 120 -8.53 -23.23 -7.45
N GLY A 121 -9.56 -23.72 -6.75
CA GLY A 121 -10.93 -23.72 -7.28
C GLY A 121 -11.49 -22.32 -7.54
N GLU A 122 -11.23 -21.34 -6.66
CA GLU A 122 -11.58 -19.93 -6.93
C GLU A 122 -10.84 -19.41 -8.17
N TRP A 123 -9.56 -19.76 -8.33
CA TRP A 123 -8.76 -19.32 -9.46
C TRP A 123 -9.26 -19.92 -10.79
N GLU A 124 -9.66 -21.20 -10.81
CA GLU A 124 -10.29 -21.84 -11.97
C GLU A 124 -11.56 -21.07 -12.40
N GLN A 125 -12.42 -20.74 -11.44
CA GLN A 125 -13.65 -19.97 -11.69
C GLN A 125 -13.36 -18.56 -12.20
N ASP A 126 -12.48 -17.82 -11.49
CA ASP A 126 -12.11 -16.45 -11.84
C ASP A 126 -11.54 -16.33 -13.27
N ASN A 127 -10.91 -17.40 -13.76
CA ASN A 127 -10.26 -17.42 -15.08
C ASN A 127 -11.02 -18.24 -16.13
N ASN A 128 -12.14 -18.89 -15.76
CA ASN A 128 -12.90 -19.80 -16.61
C ASN A 128 -12.02 -20.88 -17.29
N VAL A 129 -11.19 -21.54 -16.49
CA VAL A 129 -10.26 -22.59 -16.95
C VAL A 129 -10.38 -23.84 -16.07
N ASN A 130 -10.07 -24.99 -16.65
CA ASN A 130 -9.92 -26.25 -15.90
C ASN A 130 -8.44 -26.45 -15.53
N ILE A 131 -8.15 -26.68 -14.25
CA ILE A 131 -6.78 -26.82 -13.73
C ILE A 131 -6.01 -27.97 -14.37
N HIS A 132 -6.69 -29.04 -14.79
CA HIS A 132 -6.08 -30.17 -15.50
C HIS A 132 -5.52 -29.78 -16.88
N GLN A 133 -5.96 -28.65 -17.44
CA GLN A 133 -5.53 -28.15 -18.75
C GLN A 133 -4.47 -27.04 -18.63
N VAL A 134 -4.18 -26.58 -17.41
CA VAL A 134 -3.30 -25.44 -17.17
C VAL A 134 -1.98 -25.89 -16.56
N GLY A 135 -0.88 -25.61 -17.26
CA GLY A 135 0.45 -25.76 -16.68
C GLY A 135 0.71 -24.75 -15.55
N LEU A 136 1.32 -25.19 -14.46
CA LEU A 136 1.71 -24.32 -13.34
C LEU A 136 2.72 -23.25 -13.82
N THR A 137 2.26 -22.00 -13.90
CA THR A 137 3.15 -20.85 -14.16
C THR A 137 3.57 -20.18 -12.85
N GLN A 138 4.67 -19.43 -12.91
CA GLN A 138 5.15 -18.66 -11.75
C GLN A 138 4.10 -17.65 -11.25
N THR A 139 3.37 -17.04 -12.18
CA THR A 139 2.32 -16.07 -11.86
C THR A 139 1.19 -16.73 -11.09
N ILE A 140 0.74 -17.91 -11.51
CA ILE A 140 -0.29 -18.69 -10.80
C ILE A 140 0.19 -19.05 -9.40
N LEU A 141 1.42 -19.58 -9.29
CA LEU A 141 2.02 -19.97 -8.02
C LEU A 141 2.08 -18.82 -7.01
N ILE A 142 2.60 -17.66 -7.44
CA ILE A 142 2.68 -16.46 -6.59
C ILE A 142 1.27 -15.96 -6.22
N THR A 143 0.32 -16.02 -7.15
CA THR A 143 -1.05 -15.55 -6.92
C THR A 143 -1.75 -16.39 -5.86
N LEU A 144 -1.67 -17.71 -5.98
CA LEU A 144 -2.24 -18.64 -5.00
C LEU A 144 -1.57 -18.48 -3.62
N ALA A 145 -0.23 -18.45 -3.57
CA ALA A 145 0.49 -18.26 -2.31
C ALA A 145 0.15 -16.92 -1.63
N LYS A 146 -0.09 -15.85 -2.39
CA LYS A 146 -0.56 -14.56 -1.85
C LYS A 146 -1.96 -14.65 -1.25
N LYS A 147 -2.86 -15.46 -1.81
CA LYS A 147 -4.21 -15.69 -1.23
C LYS A 147 -4.13 -16.45 0.10
N VAL A 148 -3.15 -17.36 0.26
CA VAL A 148 -2.92 -18.16 1.49
C VAL A 148 -2.11 -17.42 2.55
N LYS A 149 -1.27 -16.46 2.14
CA LYS A 149 -0.43 -15.62 3.01
C LYS A 149 -1.11 -15.07 4.28
N PRO A 150 -2.41 -14.71 4.28
CA PRO A 150 -3.07 -14.23 5.49
C PRO A 150 -3.01 -15.19 6.68
N ILE A 151 -2.66 -16.47 6.52
CA ILE A 151 -2.37 -17.35 7.67
C ILE A 151 -1.26 -16.81 8.60
N ILE A 152 -0.39 -15.93 8.09
CA ILE A 152 0.68 -15.27 8.85
C ILE A 152 0.12 -14.33 9.93
N ASP A 153 -1.01 -13.71 9.68
CA ASP A 153 -1.53 -12.63 10.51
C ASP A 153 -3.03 -12.73 10.83
N LYS A 154 -3.73 -13.74 10.30
CA LYS A 154 -5.17 -13.94 10.49
C LYS A 154 -5.51 -15.31 11.06
N ARG A 155 -6.60 -15.35 11.82
CA ARG A 155 -7.22 -16.59 12.28
C ARG A 155 -7.75 -17.37 11.08
N ILE A 156 -7.56 -18.69 11.12
CA ILE A 156 -8.08 -19.60 10.09
C ILE A 156 -9.54 -19.88 10.41
N HIS A 157 -10.41 -19.85 9.40
CA HIS A 157 -11.83 -20.15 9.60
C HIS A 157 -12.00 -21.59 10.11
N SER A 158 -12.89 -21.79 11.08
CA SER A 158 -13.09 -23.08 11.77
C SER A 158 -13.38 -24.24 10.82
N SER A 159 -14.06 -23.97 9.70
CA SER A 159 -14.29 -24.98 8.67
C SER A 159 -13.01 -25.62 8.14
N TYR A 160 -11.87 -24.90 8.07
CA TYR A 160 -10.59 -25.49 7.64
C TYR A 160 -9.89 -26.26 8.75
N LEU A 161 -10.39 -26.16 9.98
CA LEU A 161 -9.84 -26.77 11.20
C LEU A 161 -10.66 -28.01 11.63
N GLU A 162 -11.55 -28.51 10.77
CA GLU A 162 -12.28 -29.76 11.03
C GLU A 162 -11.35 -30.97 10.88
N ASN A 163 -11.62 -32.07 11.60
CA ASN A 163 -10.87 -33.33 11.47
C ASN A 163 -9.35 -33.22 11.73
N LEU A 164 -8.93 -32.43 12.73
CA LEU A 164 -7.53 -32.39 13.15
C LEU A 164 -7.10 -33.74 13.74
N HIS A 165 -5.88 -34.16 13.41
CA HIS A 165 -5.34 -35.44 13.85
C HIS A 165 -4.62 -35.30 15.19
N LYS A 166 -5.19 -35.90 16.25
CA LYS A 166 -4.62 -35.99 17.61
C LYS A 166 -4.22 -34.64 18.23
N ILE A 167 -4.92 -33.57 17.87
CA ILE A 167 -4.79 -32.25 18.48
C ILE A 167 -6.18 -31.62 18.50
N THR A 168 -6.55 -30.96 19.59
CA THR A 168 -7.84 -30.26 19.68
C THR A 168 -7.82 -28.96 18.86
N LEU A 169 -9.00 -28.39 18.63
CA LEU A 169 -9.11 -27.11 17.95
C LEU A 169 -8.41 -26.00 18.75
N GLU A 170 -8.64 -25.99 20.06
CA GLU A 170 -8.09 -25.02 21.00
C GLU A 170 -6.56 -25.10 21.03
N GLU A 171 -6.00 -26.30 21.17
CA GLU A 171 -4.56 -26.54 21.14
C GLU A 171 -3.94 -26.06 19.81
N PHE A 172 -4.58 -26.39 18.68
CA PHE A 172 -4.11 -25.95 17.37
C PHE A 172 -4.10 -24.41 17.24
N GLU A 173 -5.15 -23.74 17.70
CA GLU A 173 -5.24 -22.28 17.67
C GLU A 173 -4.19 -21.62 18.58
N GLU A 174 -3.88 -22.20 19.74
CA GLU A 174 -2.81 -21.72 20.61
C GLU A 174 -1.44 -21.79 19.92
N TRP A 175 -1.11 -22.92 19.31
CA TRP A 175 0.14 -23.06 18.54
C TRP A 175 0.18 -22.14 17.33
N LEU A 176 -0.96 -21.94 16.64
CA LEU A 176 -1.05 -21.00 15.55
C LEU A 176 -0.78 -19.56 16.01
N LYS A 177 -1.32 -19.14 17.16
CA LYS A 177 -1.04 -17.80 17.74
C LYS A 177 0.45 -17.63 18.03
N LEU A 178 1.12 -18.64 18.59
CA LEU A 178 2.56 -18.62 18.84
C LEU A 178 3.36 -18.52 17.53
N LEU A 179 2.97 -19.27 16.51
CA LEU A 179 3.57 -19.20 15.17
C LEU A 179 3.42 -17.80 14.55
N GLN A 180 2.22 -17.23 14.64
CA GLN A 180 1.94 -15.87 14.14
C GLN A 180 2.73 -14.80 14.89
N LYS A 181 2.90 -14.94 16.20
CA LYS A 181 3.79 -14.09 17.00
C LYS A 181 5.23 -14.18 16.47
N LYS A 182 5.74 -15.39 16.24
CA LYS A 182 7.09 -15.61 15.69
C LYS A 182 7.26 -14.96 14.30
N PHE A 183 6.24 -15.03 13.42
CA PHE A 183 6.28 -14.33 12.13
C PHE A 183 6.38 -12.80 12.25
N ARG A 184 5.74 -12.22 13.26
CA ARG A 184 5.79 -10.76 13.52
C ARG A 184 7.12 -10.33 14.11
N SER A 185 7.70 -11.18 14.96
CA SER A 185 8.95 -10.89 15.67
C SER A 185 10.21 -11.15 14.85
N ILE A 186 10.19 -12.12 13.94
CA ILE A 186 11.40 -12.57 13.23
C ILE A 186 11.17 -12.47 11.70
N GLN A 187 11.64 -11.38 11.12
CA GLN A 187 11.48 -11.11 9.68
C GLN A 187 12.13 -12.18 8.80
N GLU A 188 13.24 -12.78 9.23
CA GLU A 188 13.89 -13.89 8.54
C GLU A 188 13.03 -15.16 8.53
N TYR A 189 12.48 -15.55 9.67
CA TYR A 189 11.57 -16.69 9.81
C TYR A 189 10.32 -16.51 8.93
N ARG A 190 9.79 -15.29 8.85
CA ARG A 190 8.70 -14.94 7.92
C ARG A 190 9.08 -15.19 6.46
N ASN A 191 10.31 -14.90 6.06
CA ASN A 191 10.80 -15.16 4.70
C ASN A 191 10.91 -16.67 4.42
N HIS A 192 11.42 -17.46 5.38
CA HIS A 192 11.40 -18.93 5.30
C HIS A 192 9.98 -19.47 5.10
N PHE A 193 9.01 -18.92 5.84
CA PHE A 193 7.62 -19.34 5.73
C PHE A 193 7.00 -19.01 4.36
N LEU A 194 7.36 -17.89 3.74
CA LEU A 194 6.91 -17.57 2.38
C LEU A 194 7.45 -18.57 1.35
N ILE A 195 8.68 -19.05 1.51
CA ILE A 195 9.24 -20.12 0.66
C ILE A 195 8.50 -21.44 0.90
N TYR A 196 8.21 -21.77 2.16
CA TYR A 196 7.38 -22.93 2.52
C TYR A 196 5.99 -22.87 1.88
N LEU A 197 5.31 -21.72 1.89
CA LEU A 197 4.00 -21.57 1.22
C LEU A 197 4.09 -21.78 -0.29
N LEU A 198 5.11 -21.23 -0.96
CA LEU A 198 5.32 -21.45 -2.39
C LEU A 198 5.57 -22.94 -2.69
N TRP A 199 6.39 -23.59 -1.88
CA TRP A 199 6.67 -25.02 -2.00
C TRP A 199 5.40 -25.87 -1.86
N LEU A 200 4.62 -25.65 -0.79
CA LEU A 200 3.38 -26.41 -0.56
C LEU A 200 2.33 -26.10 -1.63
N THR A 201 2.24 -24.85 -2.10
CA THR A 201 1.34 -24.46 -3.20
C THR A 201 1.67 -25.19 -4.49
N LYS A 202 2.95 -25.37 -4.80
CA LYS A 202 3.41 -26.15 -5.96
C LYS A 202 3.00 -27.62 -5.85
N ILE A 203 3.14 -28.23 -4.67
CA ILE A 203 2.72 -29.62 -4.44
C ILE A 203 1.22 -29.75 -4.62
N MET A 204 0.45 -28.88 -3.96
CA MET A 204 -1.00 -28.89 -4.02
C MET A 204 -1.52 -28.72 -5.44
N PHE A 205 -0.92 -27.82 -6.22
CA PHE A 205 -1.27 -27.67 -7.62
C PHE A 205 -1.09 -28.98 -8.39
N ARG A 206 0.07 -29.64 -8.27
CA ARG A 206 0.34 -30.93 -8.93
C ARG A 206 -0.61 -32.04 -8.46
N LEU A 207 -0.93 -32.07 -7.17
CA LEU A 207 -1.86 -33.06 -6.62
C LEU A 207 -3.24 -32.93 -7.23
N VAL A 208 -3.71 -31.70 -7.40
CA VAL A 208 -5.03 -31.41 -7.96
C VAL A 208 -5.02 -31.56 -9.49
N SER A 209 -3.99 -31.09 -10.19
CA SER A 209 -3.95 -31.09 -11.66
C SER A 209 -3.57 -32.44 -12.27
N ASP A 210 -2.58 -33.14 -11.70
CA ASP A 210 -1.93 -34.27 -12.39
C ASP A 210 -2.13 -35.59 -11.64
N MET A 211 -2.25 -35.55 -10.31
CA MET A 211 -2.08 -36.73 -9.46
C MET A 211 -3.35 -37.16 -8.72
N TRP A 212 -4.50 -36.53 -9.02
CA TRP A 212 -5.74 -36.69 -8.24
C TRP A 212 -6.26 -38.13 -8.17
N GLU A 213 -6.06 -38.90 -9.25
CA GLU A 213 -6.50 -40.30 -9.38
C GLU A 213 -5.35 -41.33 -9.35
N MET A 214 -4.13 -40.91 -9.01
CA MET A 214 -3.00 -41.84 -8.90
C MET A 214 -3.14 -42.74 -7.67
N LYS A 215 -3.05 -44.06 -7.87
CA LYS A 215 -3.13 -45.05 -6.78
C LYS A 215 -1.85 -45.15 -5.94
N ASN A 216 -0.69 -44.94 -6.57
CA ASN A 216 0.63 -45.16 -5.96
C ASN A 216 1.32 -43.85 -5.59
N LEU A 217 0.70 -43.11 -4.67
CA LEU A 217 1.25 -41.85 -4.17
C LEU A 217 2.15 -42.07 -2.95
N PRO A 218 3.22 -41.27 -2.79
CA PRO A 218 3.98 -41.30 -1.55
C PRO A 218 3.07 -40.94 -0.38
N LYS A 219 3.36 -41.49 0.81
CA LYS A 219 2.48 -41.46 1.98
C LYS A 219 1.96 -40.05 2.30
N PHE A 220 2.83 -39.05 2.23
CA PHE A 220 2.50 -37.65 2.47
C PHE A 220 1.40 -37.12 1.53
N GLN A 221 1.58 -37.31 0.22
CA GLN A 221 0.63 -36.91 -0.82
C GLN A 221 -0.69 -37.68 -0.70
N ALA A 222 -0.61 -38.99 -0.44
CA ALA A 222 -1.78 -39.83 -0.24
C ALA A 222 -2.62 -39.35 0.96
N THR A 223 -1.97 -38.95 2.06
CA THR A 223 -2.65 -38.37 3.23
C THR A 223 -3.38 -37.07 2.88
N ILE A 224 -2.73 -36.16 2.15
CA ILE A 224 -3.35 -34.91 1.72
C ILE A 224 -4.55 -35.17 0.80
N ILE A 225 -4.41 -36.01 -0.24
CA ILE A 225 -5.54 -36.30 -1.14
C ILE A 225 -6.70 -36.97 -0.41
N LYS A 226 -6.41 -37.90 0.51
CA LYS A 226 -7.45 -38.55 1.32
C LYS A 226 -8.21 -37.55 2.18
N ASP A 227 -7.52 -36.55 2.72
CA ASP A 227 -8.14 -35.45 3.45
C ASP A 227 -9.01 -34.57 2.54
N LEU A 228 -8.46 -34.10 1.42
CA LEU A 228 -9.17 -33.24 0.47
C LEU A 228 -10.41 -33.91 -0.13
N LYS A 229 -10.36 -35.21 -0.44
CA LYS A 229 -11.53 -35.97 -0.94
C LYS A 229 -12.67 -36.04 0.10
N LYS A 230 -12.35 -35.92 1.39
CA LYS A 230 -13.33 -35.86 2.48
C LYS A 230 -13.77 -34.44 2.82
N TYR A 231 -13.14 -33.43 2.21
CA TYR A 231 -13.37 -32.03 2.51
C TYR A 231 -14.26 -31.42 1.41
N PRO A 232 -15.59 -31.49 1.53
CA PRO A 232 -16.48 -30.87 0.55
C PRO A 232 -16.27 -29.36 0.64
N VAL A 233 -15.62 -28.77 -0.36
CA VAL A 233 -15.63 -27.32 -0.55
C VAL A 233 -16.86 -27.02 -1.39
N PRO A 234 -17.98 -26.54 -0.84
CA PRO A 234 -19.06 -26.00 -1.66
C PRO A 234 -18.52 -24.77 -2.38
N LEU A 235 -18.08 -24.97 -3.61
CA LEU A 235 -17.44 -23.98 -4.48
C LEU A 235 -18.34 -22.79 -4.85
N ARG A 236 -19.62 -22.77 -4.41
CA ARG A 236 -20.62 -21.76 -4.82
C ARG A 236 -21.26 -20.92 -3.70
N GLU A 237 -21.28 -21.35 -2.44
CA GLU A 237 -22.08 -20.65 -1.40
C GLU A 237 -21.24 -19.89 -0.34
N VAL A 238 -19.93 -20.09 -0.36
CA VAL A 238 -18.98 -19.62 0.65
C VAL A 238 -18.58 -18.14 0.47
N SER A 239 -18.88 -17.50 -0.66
CA SER A 239 -18.36 -16.14 -0.93
C SER A 239 -18.96 -15.03 -0.05
N LYS A 240 -20.14 -15.24 0.55
CA LYS A 240 -20.81 -14.21 1.36
C LYS A 240 -20.63 -14.35 2.88
N ALA A 241 -20.45 -15.57 3.40
CA ALA A 241 -20.32 -15.79 4.85
C ALA A 241 -18.86 -15.67 5.38
N TYR A 242 -17.86 -15.82 4.53
CA TYR A 242 -16.47 -16.09 4.96
C TYR A 242 -15.60 -14.85 5.20
N ASN A 243 -16.20 -13.66 5.25
CA ASN A 243 -15.49 -12.41 5.60
C ASN A 243 -15.68 -11.98 7.07
N LEU A 244 -16.42 -12.73 7.87
CA LEU A 244 -16.56 -12.50 9.30
C LEU A 244 -15.55 -13.39 10.05
N GLN A 245 -14.27 -13.05 9.93
CA GLN A 245 -13.28 -13.50 10.90
C GLN A 245 -13.78 -13.08 12.29
N GLU A 246 -13.88 -14.00 13.24
CA GLU A 246 -14.10 -13.66 14.64
C GLU A 246 -12.87 -12.88 15.12
N LEU A 247 -13.00 -11.55 15.11
CA LEU A 247 -12.03 -10.62 15.67
C LEU A 247 -12.04 -10.76 17.19
N PHE A 248 -10.86 -10.73 17.82
CA PHE A 248 -10.77 -10.70 19.29
C PHE A 248 -11.66 -9.59 19.86
N ASP A 249 -12.46 -9.91 20.87
CA ASP A 249 -13.33 -8.97 21.58
C ASP A 249 -13.59 -9.54 22.99
N ASP A 250 -12.94 -8.99 24.02
CA ASP A 250 -13.13 -9.36 25.43
C ASP A 250 -14.11 -8.42 26.16
N GLY A 251 -14.77 -7.50 25.42
CA GLY A 251 -15.64 -6.45 25.97
C GLY A 251 -14.90 -5.18 26.38
N GLU A 252 -13.61 -5.24 26.72
CA GLU A 252 -12.77 -4.10 27.08
C GLU A 252 -11.84 -3.67 25.94
N ARG A 253 -11.41 -4.63 25.15
CA ARG A 253 -10.47 -4.51 24.04
C ARG A 253 -10.98 -5.32 22.87
N LYS A 254 -10.69 -4.81 21.68
CA LYS A 254 -11.12 -5.39 20.41
C LYS A 254 -10.00 -5.33 19.39
N GLU A 255 -9.87 -6.37 18.58
CA GLU A 255 -8.99 -6.38 17.41
C GLU A 255 -9.64 -5.61 16.24
N CYS A 256 -8.87 -4.72 15.63
CA CYS A 256 -9.34 -3.94 14.50
C CYS A 256 -9.30 -4.79 13.24
N GLY A 257 -10.44 -5.00 12.57
CA GLY A 257 -10.54 -5.72 11.30
C GLY A 257 -9.89 -5.03 10.08
N ARG A 258 -9.03 -4.03 10.29
CA ARG A 258 -8.16 -3.44 9.26
C ARG A 258 -6.69 -3.49 9.66
N CYS A 259 -6.31 -2.91 10.81
CA CYS A 259 -4.91 -2.90 11.25
C CYS A 259 -4.51 -4.11 12.09
N HIS A 260 -5.48 -4.94 12.52
CA HIS A 260 -5.27 -6.12 13.37
C HIS A 260 -4.60 -5.82 14.72
N GLU A 261 -4.57 -4.55 15.13
CA GLU A 261 -4.14 -4.13 16.46
C GLU A 261 -5.30 -4.35 17.45
N ILE A 262 -4.98 -4.94 18.60
CA ILE A 262 -5.88 -5.02 19.75
C ILE A 262 -5.83 -3.67 20.45
N LYS A 263 -6.97 -2.97 20.51
CA LYS A 263 -7.10 -1.64 21.12
C LYS A 263 -8.23 -1.64 22.14
N SER A 264 -8.20 -0.69 23.07
CA SER A 264 -9.34 -0.41 23.96
C SER A 264 -10.62 -0.19 23.14
N ILE A 265 -11.77 -0.63 23.67
CA ILE A 265 -13.07 -0.49 23.03
C ILE A 265 -13.44 0.99 22.77
N ASN A 266 -12.85 1.92 23.52
CA ASN A 266 -13.00 3.36 23.34
C ASN A 266 -12.34 3.88 22.04
N GLU A 267 -11.39 3.14 21.47
CA GLU A 267 -10.79 3.42 20.16
C GLU A 267 -11.71 3.00 19.00
N TYR A 268 -12.89 2.46 19.29
CA TYR A 268 -13.91 2.10 18.32
C TYR A 268 -15.09 3.07 18.43
N GLY A 269 -15.74 3.33 17.28
CA GLY A 269 -17.04 3.96 17.36
C GLY A 269 -18.08 2.95 17.85
N ALA A 270 -19.15 3.44 18.46
CA ALA A 270 -20.32 2.64 18.79
C ALA A 270 -21.52 3.07 17.91
N ARG A 271 -22.41 2.12 17.64
CA ARG A 271 -23.75 2.39 17.10
C ARG A 271 -24.78 1.61 17.91
N MET A 272 -25.94 2.20 18.11
CA MET A 272 -27.08 1.47 18.67
C MET A 272 -27.74 0.66 17.54
N SER A 273 -27.98 -0.62 17.78
CA SER A 273 -28.68 -1.50 16.85
C SER A 273 -29.55 -2.45 17.66
N GLN A 274 -30.87 -2.36 17.49
CA GLN A 274 -31.86 -3.13 18.26
C GLN A 274 -31.68 -2.97 19.78
N GLY A 275 -31.51 -1.73 20.25
CA GLY A 275 -31.29 -1.42 21.67
C GLY A 275 -29.92 -1.84 22.23
N LYS A 276 -29.12 -2.63 21.50
CA LYS A 276 -27.79 -3.06 21.93
C LYS A 276 -26.70 -2.14 21.34
N LYS A 277 -25.75 -1.75 22.18
CA LYS A 277 -24.55 -1.01 21.74
C LYS A 277 -23.62 -1.97 21.02
N ARG A 278 -23.40 -1.75 19.72
CA ARG A 278 -22.45 -2.53 18.92
C ARG A 278 -21.30 -1.63 18.49
N PHE A 279 -20.07 -2.11 18.71
CA PHE A 279 -18.88 -1.41 18.25
C PHE A 279 -18.61 -1.73 16.77
N PHE A 280 -18.02 -0.78 16.04
CA PHE A 280 -17.58 -1.04 14.67
C PHE A 280 -16.46 -2.09 14.66
N SER A 281 -16.34 -2.85 13.58
CA SER A 281 -15.24 -3.82 13.40
C SER A 281 -13.88 -3.16 13.19
N ARG A 282 -13.80 -1.83 13.03
CA ARG A 282 -12.57 -1.09 12.72
C ARG A 282 -12.42 0.07 13.72
N CYS A 283 -11.19 0.31 14.16
CA CYS A 283 -10.87 1.43 15.05
C CYS A 283 -11.14 2.78 14.37
N LYS A 284 -11.27 3.85 15.16
CA LYS A 284 -11.56 5.22 14.73
C LYS A 284 -10.57 5.70 13.66
N ASP A 285 -9.26 5.47 13.87
CA ASP A 285 -8.21 5.86 12.92
C ASP A 285 -8.37 5.15 11.57
N CYS A 286 -8.55 3.81 11.60
CA CYS A 286 -8.73 3.04 10.38
C CYS A 286 -9.99 3.45 9.64
N ARG A 287 -11.07 3.77 10.35
CA ARG A 287 -12.32 4.31 9.76
C ARG A 287 -12.09 5.68 9.15
N LEU A 288 -11.37 6.57 9.83
CA LEU A 288 -11.02 7.88 9.30
C LEU A 288 -10.20 7.75 8.01
N ASP A 289 -9.16 6.92 8.00
CA ASP A 289 -8.35 6.62 6.82
C ASP A 289 -9.22 6.08 5.67
N ILE A 290 -10.10 5.10 5.92
CA ILE A 290 -11.01 4.55 4.90
C ILE A 290 -11.94 5.64 4.36
N ASN A 291 -12.53 6.45 5.24
CA ASN A 291 -13.44 7.51 4.84
C ASN A 291 -12.72 8.53 3.95
N GLN A 292 -11.48 8.91 4.29
CA GLN A 292 -10.66 9.80 3.47
C GLN A 292 -10.36 9.19 2.10
N ILE A 293 -10.00 7.89 2.04
CA ILE A 293 -9.81 7.17 0.77
C ILE A 293 -11.07 7.24 -0.09
N TYR A 294 -12.25 6.96 0.48
CA TYR A 294 -13.52 7.05 -0.25
C TYR A 294 -13.83 8.47 -0.70
N GLN A 295 -13.60 9.47 0.13
CA GLN A 295 -13.80 10.87 -0.22
C GLN A 295 -12.93 11.26 -1.41
N TYR A 296 -11.65 10.92 -1.40
CA TYR A 296 -10.76 11.19 -2.54
C TYR A 296 -11.14 10.39 -3.79
N LYS A 297 -11.54 9.11 -3.67
CA LYS A 297 -12.03 8.33 -4.81
C LYS A 297 -13.26 8.99 -5.45
N ASN A 298 -14.20 9.44 -4.63
CA ASN A 298 -15.39 10.12 -5.14
C ASN A 298 -15.05 11.50 -5.71
N LYS A 299 -14.09 12.23 -5.11
CA LYS A 299 -13.54 13.46 -5.68
C LYS A 299 -12.91 13.22 -7.06
N VAL A 300 -12.14 12.14 -7.25
CA VAL A 300 -11.58 11.75 -8.56
C VAL A 300 -12.70 11.52 -9.56
N LYS A 301 -13.72 10.74 -9.20
CA LYS A 301 -14.87 10.47 -10.08
C LYS A 301 -15.57 11.75 -10.49
N ILE A 302 -15.86 12.65 -9.55
CA ILE A 302 -16.48 13.94 -9.85
C ILE A 302 -15.59 14.76 -10.81
N ILE A 303 -14.29 14.91 -10.50
CA ILE A 303 -13.39 15.73 -11.33
C ILE A 303 -13.21 15.16 -12.74
N GLN A 304 -13.25 13.83 -12.90
CA GLN A 304 -13.14 13.18 -14.21
C GLN A 304 -14.42 13.26 -15.03
N ASN A 305 -15.60 13.26 -14.39
CA ASN A 305 -16.88 13.12 -15.08
C ASN A 305 -17.70 14.42 -15.16
N ILE A 306 -17.33 15.47 -14.41
CA ILE A 306 -18.06 16.75 -14.45
C ILE A 306 -18.15 17.28 -15.88
N TYR A 307 -19.31 17.84 -16.22
CA TYR A 307 -19.63 18.37 -17.54
C TYR A 307 -19.37 17.34 -18.64
N ASN A 308 -19.81 16.09 -18.43
CA ASN A 308 -19.59 14.96 -19.32
C ASN A 308 -18.11 14.75 -19.67
N GLY A 309 -17.23 14.97 -18.69
CA GLY A 309 -15.79 14.79 -18.86
C GLY A 309 -15.06 15.88 -19.64
N LYS A 310 -15.69 17.03 -19.93
CA LYS A 310 -15.07 18.15 -20.69
C LYS A 310 -13.74 18.63 -20.09
N LEU A 311 -13.59 18.57 -18.76
CA LEU A 311 -12.34 18.96 -18.08
C LEU A 311 -11.33 17.81 -17.95
N ASN A 312 -11.75 16.56 -18.18
CA ASN A 312 -10.93 15.35 -18.14
C ASN A 312 -9.93 15.28 -16.96
N GLY A 313 -10.41 15.60 -15.76
CA GLY A 313 -9.57 15.56 -14.55
C GLY A 313 -8.55 16.69 -14.42
N LYS A 314 -8.68 17.78 -15.18
CA LYS A 314 -7.74 18.91 -15.20
C LYS A 314 -8.35 20.19 -14.65
N CYS A 315 -7.49 21.08 -14.16
CA CYS A 315 -7.84 22.44 -13.76
C CYS A 315 -8.23 23.25 -15.00
N GLN A 316 -9.40 23.89 -14.99
CA GLN A 316 -9.89 24.65 -16.15
C GLN A 316 -8.95 25.79 -16.58
N MET A 317 -8.14 26.34 -15.66
CA MET A 317 -7.29 27.50 -15.97
C MET A 317 -5.86 27.17 -16.36
N CYS A 318 -5.23 26.16 -15.75
CA CYS A 318 -3.80 25.89 -15.93
C CYS A 318 -3.48 24.45 -16.32
N ASN A 319 -4.50 23.64 -16.61
CA ASN A 319 -4.36 22.24 -17.04
C ASN A 319 -3.61 21.32 -16.07
N THR A 320 -3.35 21.75 -14.82
CA THR A 320 -2.85 20.85 -13.76
C THR A 320 -3.80 19.66 -13.63
N ASP A 321 -3.25 18.45 -13.56
CA ASP A 321 -3.99 17.19 -13.54
C ASP A 321 -4.07 16.56 -12.13
N LEU A 322 -4.63 15.35 -12.08
CA LEU A 322 -4.90 14.61 -10.85
C LEU A 322 -3.67 14.24 -10.01
N LYS A 323 -2.43 14.46 -10.49
CA LYS A 323 -1.23 14.25 -9.65
C LYS A 323 -1.20 15.16 -8.43
N LYS A 324 -1.96 16.26 -8.46
CA LYS A 324 -2.15 17.17 -7.32
C LYS A 324 -3.60 17.11 -6.79
N LEU A 325 -4.24 15.93 -6.78
CA LEU A 325 -5.66 15.75 -6.41
C LEU A 325 -6.10 16.55 -5.15
N PRO A 326 -5.37 16.52 -4.03
CA PRO A 326 -5.69 17.35 -2.86
C PRO A 326 -5.88 18.84 -3.15
N SER A 327 -5.15 19.39 -4.11
CA SER A 327 -5.18 20.81 -4.45
C SER A 327 -6.40 21.25 -5.26
N PHE A 328 -7.27 20.35 -5.72
CA PHE A 328 -8.46 20.76 -6.46
C PHE A 328 -9.58 21.27 -5.56
N GLU A 329 -10.19 22.37 -5.96
CA GLU A 329 -11.32 23.00 -5.28
C GLU A 329 -12.41 23.33 -6.31
N PHE A 330 -13.68 23.24 -5.89
CA PHE A 330 -14.82 23.65 -6.72
C PHE A 330 -15.07 25.15 -6.54
N HIS A 331 -14.96 25.89 -7.63
CA HIS A 331 -15.12 27.33 -7.69
C HIS A 331 -16.49 27.69 -8.24
N HIS A 332 -17.34 28.23 -7.37
CA HIS A 332 -18.65 28.76 -7.73
C HIS A 332 -18.52 30.12 -8.41
N LEU A 333 -18.88 30.21 -9.69
CA LEU A 333 -18.91 31.50 -10.42
C LEU A 333 -19.91 32.48 -9.80
N ASN A 334 -21.02 31.96 -9.27
CA ASN A 334 -21.97 32.72 -8.47
C ASN A 334 -22.04 32.12 -7.04
N PRO A 335 -21.44 32.77 -6.03
CA PRO A 335 -21.47 32.30 -4.65
C PRO A 335 -22.89 32.10 -4.08
N LYS A 336 -23.90 32.80 -4.61
CA LYS A 336 -25.30 32.66 -4.16
C LYS A 336 -25.92 31.31 -4.53
N LEU A 337 -25.39 30.65 -5.57
CA LEU A 337 -25.87 29.33 -5.99
C LEU A 337 -25.30 28.21 -5.11
N LYS A 338 -24.28 28.48 -4.30
CA LYS A 338 -23.63 27.46 -3.47
C LYS A 338 -24.58 26.95 -2.39
N SER A 339 -25.14 25.77 -2.64
CA SER A 339 -25.98 25.02 -1.70
C SER A 339 -25.18 23.98 -0.92
N VAL A 340 -24.09 23.44 -1.49
CA VAL A 340 -23.29 22.44 -0.80
C VAL A 340 -22.27 23.04 0.18
N LYS A 341 -22.36 22.61 1.44
CA LYS A 341 -21.41 22.94 2.51
C LYS A 341 -20.57 21.71 2.89
N GLY A 342 -19.28 21.72 2.53
CA GLY A 342 -18.27 20.88 3.17
C GLY A 342 -18.21 19.40 2.74
N ILE A 343 -17.81 18.54 3.69
CA ILE A 343 -17.34 17.14 3.50
C ILE A 343 -18.47 16.17 3.10
N SER A 344 -19.74 16.54 3.29
CA SER A 344 -20.89 15.72 2.86
C SER A 344 -20.96 15.49 1.35
N MET A 345 -20.21 16.28 0.56
CA MET A 345 -20.04 16.20 -0.91
C MET A 345 -19.63 14.83 -1.46
N TYR A 346 -19.20 13.88 -0.65
CA TYR A 346 -18.57 12.68 -1.23
C TYR A 346 -19.21 11.39 -0.78
N ARG A 347 -20.48 11.40 -0.32
CA ARG A 347 -21.20 10.14 -0.04
C ARG A 347 -21.75 9.51 -1.31
N ASN A 348 -22.49 10.29 -2.11
CA ASN A 348 -22.96 9.92 -3.44
C ASN A 348 -22.32 10.86 -4.47
N TRP A 349 -21.35 10.33 -5.22
CA TRP A 349 -20.56 11.15 -6.13
C TRP A 349 -21.37 11.65 -7.34
N GLU A 350 -22.37 10.88 -7.81
CA GLU A 350 -23.22 11.25 -8.95
C GLU A 350 -24.16 12.39 -8.58
N GLN A 351 -24.85 12.27 -7.45
CA GLN A 351 -25.71 13.33 -6.93
C GLN A 351 -24.91 14.61 -6.69
N THR A 352 -23.73 14.49 -6.09
CA THR A 352 -22.87 15.65 -5.84
C THR A 352 -22.38 16.29 -7.13
N MET A 353 -21.98 15.49 -8.12
CA MET A 353 -21.58 15.99 -9.44
C MET A 353 -22.71 16.80 -10.08
N ARG A 354 -23.93 16.25 -10.15
CA ARG A 354 -25.11 16.96 -10.68
C ARG A 354 -25.36 18.28 -9.95
N GLN A 355 -25.20 18.27 -8.63
CA GLN A 355 -25.37 19.47 -7.82
C GLN A 355 -24.30 20.52 -8.16
N ILE A 356 -23.02 20.15 -8.24
CA ILE A 356 -21.93 21.06 -8.61
C ILE A 356 -22.15 21.65 -10.02
N GLU A 357 -22.66 20.84 -10.95
CA GLU A 357 -23.02 21.30 -12.31
C GLU A 357 -24.17 22.31 -12.28
N ASN A 358 -25.24 22.03 -11.53
CA ASN A 358 -26.37 22.95 -11.34
C ASN A 358 -25.94 24.26 -10.68
N GLU A 359 -24.98 24.21 -9.75
CA GLU A 359 -24.39 25.39 -9.11
C GLU A 359 -23.43 26.16 -10.04
N LYS A 360 -23.22 25.68 -11.28
CA LYS A 360 -22.30 26.23 -12.28
C LYS A 360 -20.88 26.39 -11.73
N ALA A 361 -20.43 25.43 -10.92
CA ALA A 361 -19.10 25.44 -10.33
C ALA A 361 -18.06 24.79 -11.26
N THR A 362 -16.92 25.44 -11.40
CA THR A 362 -15.77 24.91 -12.15
C THR A 362 -14.75 24.26 -11.22
N ILE A 363 -13.84 23.47 -11.79
CA ILE A 363 -12.73 22.83 -11.08
C ILE A 363 -11.46 23.65 -11.29
N LEU A 364 -10.91 24.17 -10.19
CA LEU A 364 -9.64 24.88 -10.18
C LEU A 364 -8.66 24.20 -9.21
N CYS A 365 -7.37 24.23 -9.53
CA CYS A 365 -6.35 23.96 -8.51
C CYS A 365 -6.29 25.14 -7.52
N THR A 366 -5.76 24.91 -6.32
CA THR A 366 -5.75 25.88 -5.21
C THR A 366 -5.01 27.16 -5.62
N ASN A 367 -3.96 27.06 -6.43
CA ASN A 367 -3.26 28.23 -6.98
C ASN A 367 -4.17 29.13 -7.84
N CYS A 368 -4.90 28.53 -8.78
CA CYS A 368 -5.83 29.24 -9.66
C CYS A 368 -7.05 29.77 -8.90
N HIS A 369 -7.59 28.96 -7.99
CA HIS A 369 -8.73 29.34 -7.17
C HIS A 369 -8.41 30.54 -6.25
N THR A 370 -7.24 30.52 -5.61
CA THR A 370 -6.78 31.64 -4.77
C THR A 370 -6.59 32.91 -5.60
N LYS A 371 -6.02 32.81 -6.81
CA LYS A 371 -5.89 33.94 -7.73
C LYS A 371 -7.24 34.52 -8.10
N GLN A 372 -8.20 33.69 -8.52
CA GLN A 372 -9.56 34.11 -8.88
C GLN A 372 -10.29 34.82 -7.75
N ARG A 373 -10.14 34.35 -6.50
CA ARG A 373 -10.73 35.00 -5.33
C ARG A 373 -10.07 36.33 -4.95
N SER A 374 -8.89 36.63 -5.46
CA SER A 374 -8.11 37.81 -5.09
C SER A 374 -8.40 38.99 -6.03
N THR A 375 -9.68 39.38 -6.11
CA THR A 375 -10.16 40.43 -7.04
C THR A 375 -9.41 41.76 -6.88
N HIS A 376 -9.15 42.20 -5.65
CA HIS A 376 -8.36 43.41 -5.40
C HIS A 376 -6.91 43.28 -5.85
N TYR A 377 -6.29 42.09 -5.69
CA TYR A 377 -4.94 41.87 -6.22
C TYR A 377 -4.94 41.98 -7.74
N ILE A 378 -5.88 41.33 -8.43
CA ILE A 378 -5.98 41.38 -9.89
C ILE A 378 -6.18 42.83 -10.37
N LYS A 379 -7.11 43.57 -9.75
CA LYS A 379 -7.42 44.95 -10.10
C LYS A 379 -6.20 45.89 -9.94
N TYR A 380 -5.37 45.64 -8.93
CA TYR A 380 -4.24 46.51 -8.58
C TYR A 380 -2.88 45.84 -8.78
N GLU A 381 -2.79 44.80 -9.63
CA GLU A 381 -1.58 43.98 -9.77
C GLU A 381 -0.36 44.82 -10.19
N LYS A 382 -0.55 45.75 -11.14
CA LYS A 382 0.53 46.64 -11.61
C LYS A 382 1.13 47.47 -10.46
N ILE A 383 0.30 48.01 -9.57
CA ILE A 383 0.74 48.80 -8.42
C ILE A 383 1.43 47.90 -7.39
N ILE A 384 0.86 46.72 -7.13
CA ILE A 384 1.40 45.76 -6.17
C ILE A 384 2.77 45.22 -6.63
N GLN A 385 3.02 45.11 -7.93
CA GLN A 385 4.25 44.55 -8.50
C GLN A 385 5.31 45.63 -8.85
N GLU A 386 5.12 46.90 -8.46
CA GLU A 386 6.13 47.94 -8.75
C GLU A 386 7.47 47.62 -8.05
N ASN A 387 8.58 47.65 -8.80
CA ASN A 387 9.91 47.29 -8.29
C ASN A 387 10.38 48.16 -7.11
N LYS A 388 9.88 49.39 -7.00
CA LYS A 388 10.29 50.38 -5.97
C LYS A 388 9.76 50.05 -4.56
N LEU A 389 8.91 49.03 -4.41
CA LEU A 389 8.27 48.70 -3.13
C LEU A 389 9.22 48.08 -2.10
N THR A 390 10.36 47.53 -2.52
CA THR A 390 11.33 46.89 -1.63
C THR A 390 11.97 47.85 -0.62
N HIS A 391 11.92 49.16 -0.87
CA HIS A 391 12.44 50.19 0.02
C HIS A 391 11.45 50.64 1.12
N LEU A 392 10.19 50.18 1.07
CA LEU A 392 9.18 50.56 2.06
C LEU A 392 9.34 49.71 3.32
N ALA A 393 9.85 50.31 4.39
CA ALA A 393 10.18 49.62 5.62
C ALA A 393 9.00 49.53 6.62
N THR A 394 8.04 50.46 6.55
CA THR A 394 6.95 50.59 7.54
C THR A 394 5.55 50.47 6.94
N ASN A 395 4.58 50.07 7.77
CA ASN A 395 3.17 50.04 7.38
C ASN A 395 2.64 51.43 6.96
N ASN A 396 3.12 52.50 7.59
CA ASN A 396 2.73 53.86 7.25
C ASN A 396 3.21 54.25 5.85
N GLN A 397 4.47 53.96 5.50
CA GLN A 397 5.01 54.21 4.16
C GLN A 397 4.21 53.48 3.08
N ILE A 398 3.88 52.20 3.31
CA ILE A 398 3.07 51.41 2.36
C ILE A 398 1.66 51.99 2.25
N THR A 399 1.05 52.36 3.37
CA THR A 399 -0.30 52.94 3.39
C THR A 399 -0.34 54.26 2.64
N GLN A 400 0.64 55.15 2.83
CA GLN A 400 0.70 56.43 2.12
C GLN A 400 0.98 56.22 0.63
N TYR A 401 1.89 55.32 0.28
CA TYR A 401 2.13 54.94 -1.12
C TYR A 401 0.83 54.47 -1.80
N VAL A 402 0.06 53.59 -1.16
CA VAL A 402 -1.21 53.11 -1.70
C VAL A 402 -2.24 54.25 -1.79
N LYS A 403 -2.36 55.10 -0.77
CA LYS A 403 -3.26 56.28 -0.81
C LYS A 403 -2.94 57.21 -1.99
N ASN A 404 -1.66 57.45 -2.26
CA ASN A 404 -1.25 58.33 -3.35
C ASN A 404 -1.51 57.70 -4.73
N LYS A 405 -1.30 56.39 -4.88
CA LYS A 405 -1.51 55.68 -6.15
C LYS A 405 -2.97 55.41 -6.46
N ILE A 406 -3.79 55.17 -5.44
CA ILE A 406 -5.23 54.90 -5.58
C ILE A 406 -6.04 55.71 -4.55
N PRO A 407 -6.17 57.04 -4.73
CA PRO A 407 -6.82 57.91 -3.75
C PRO A 407 -8.31 57.58 -3.55
N LYS A 408 -9.02 57.23 -4.64
CA LYS A 408 -10.46 56.93 -4.66
C LYS A 408 -10.73 55.42 -4.58
N VAL A 409 -10.35 54.79 -3.47
CA VAL A 409 -10.59 53.37 -3.21
C VAL A 409 -11.24 53.18 -1.84
N ASP A 410 -12.15 52.21 -1.72
CA ASP A 410 -12.75 51.86 -0.45
C ASP A 410 -11.71 51.31 0.54
N TYR A 411 -12.04 51.39 1.83
CA TYR A 411 -11.13 51.03 2.91
C TYR A 411 -10.68 49.56 2.87
N ASP A 412 -11.58 48.62 2.53
CA ASP A 412 -11.22 47.20 2.50
C ASP A 412 -10.28 46.91 1.34
N ALA A 413 -10.59 47.38 0.14
CA ALA A 413 -9.72 47.26 -1.02
C ALA A 413 -8.32 47.84 -0.74
N ARG A 414 -8.23 49.03 -0.13
CA ARG A 414 -6.95 49.62 0.29
C ARG A 414 -6.19 48.68 1.22
N ARG A 415 -6.87 48.13 2.23
CA ARG A 415 -6.29 47.20 3.21
C ARG A 415 -5.78 45.92 2.56
N GLN A 416 -6.51 45.37 1.58
CA GLN A 416 -6.08 44.18 0.84
C GLN A 416 -4.86 44.45 -0.05
N VAL A 417 -4.78 45.63 -0.67
CA VAL A 417 -3.60 46.06 -1.44
C VAL A 417 -2.38 46.21 -0.53
N VAL A 418 -2.51 46.90 0.61
CA VAL A 418 -1.44 47.04 1.62
C VAL A 418 -0.95 45.66 2.09
N ARG A 419 -1.87 44.73 2.38
CA ARG A 419 -1.51 43.35 2.76
C ARG A 419 -0.74 42.62 1.66
N SER A 420 -1.13 42.80 0.41
CA SER A 420 -0.47 42.17 -0.73
C SER A 420 0.95 42.71 -0.91
N ILE A 421 1.15 44.04 -0.79
CA ILE A 421 2.48 44.66 -0.84
C ILE A 421 3.37 44.15 0.31
N LYS A 422 2.85 44.10 1.55
CA LYS A 422 3.61 43.53 2.68
C LYS A 422 4.04 42.08 2.43
N LYS A 423 3.11 41.26 1.93
CA LYS A 423 3.38 39.86 1.57
C LYS A 423 4.45 39.76 0.47
N LEU A 424 4.38 40.62 -0.55
CA LEU A 424 5.40 40.70 -1.60
C LEU A 424 6.79 41.00 -1.02
N ILE A 425 6.90 42.06 -0.21
CA ILE A 425 8.18 42.49 0.39
C ILE A 425 8.78 41.37 1.23
N VAL A 426 7.98 40.80 2.14
CA VAL A 426 8.42 39.71 3.02
C VAL A 426 8.88 38.50 2.23
N ILE A 427 8.12 38.08 1.21
CA ILE A 427 8.46 36.89 0.43
C ILE A 427 9.72 37.12 -0.42
N ASN A 428 9.85 38.29 -1.05
CA ASN A 428 11.03 38.65 -1.82
C ASN A 428 12.29 38.72 -0.94
N TYR A 429 12.17 39.29 0.26
CA TYR A 429 13.29 39.48 1.17
C TYR A 429 13.81 38.13 1.74
N LEU A 430 12.93 37.28 2.27
CA LEU A 430 13.35 36.04 2.95
C LEU A 430 13.53 34.84 2.01
N TYR A 431 12.78 34.78 0.90
CA TYR A 431 12.60 33.54 0.13
C TYR A 431 12.76 33.74 -1.37
N GLU A 432 13.45 34.80 -1.79
CA GLU A 432 13.74 35.10 -3.21
C GLU A 432 12.50 35.20 -4.10
N GLY A 433 11.34 35.51 -3.49
CA GLY A 433 10.11 35.66 -4.23
C GLY A 433 9.49 34.35 -4.70
N LYS A 434 9.90 33.17 -4.23
CA LYS A 434 9.44 31.87 -4.76
C LYS A 434 8.80 30.97 -3.71
N CYS A 435 7.98 30.03 -4.19
CA CYS A 435 7.51 28.88 -3.44
C CYS A 435 8.71 27.97 -3.11
N VAL A 436 8.96 27.73 -1.83
CA VAL A 436 10.06 26.84 -1.40
C VAL A 436 9.82 25.40 -1.87
N GLY A 437 8.56 24.93 -1.85
CA GLY A 437 8.26 23.54 -2.19
C GLY A 437 8.51 23.16 -3.65
N CYS A 438 8.06 23.97 -4.62
CA CYS A 438 8.18 23.63 -6.05
C CYS A 438 9.00 24.61 -6.90
N GLY A 439 9.30 25.82 -6.42
CA GLY A 439 9.98 26.85 -7.23
C GLY A 439 9.14 27.48 -8.35
N ASP A 440 8.15 26.77 -8.91
CA ASP A 440 7.37 27.20 -10.09
C ASP A 440 6.50 28.45 -9.86
N VAL A 441 6.01 28.64 -8.64
CA VAL A 441 5.15 29.77 -8.28
C VAL A 441 5.97 30.81 -7.56
N SER A 442 5.85 32.05 -8.00
CA SER A 442 6.58 33.19 -7.48
C SER A 442 5.66 34.37 -7.20
N THR A 443 6.20 35.36 -6.51
CA THR A 443 5.57 36.66 -6.30
C THR A 443 5.26 37.33 -7.63
N LYS A 444 6.10 37.15 -8.66
CA LYS A 444 5.93 37.73 -10.00
C LYS A 444 4.75 37.13 -10.78
N ASN A 445 4.48 35.82 -10.66
CA ASN A 445 3.45 35.16 -11.48
C ASN A 445 2.12 34.92 -10.74
N ASN A 446 2.13 34.69 -9.43
CA ASN A 446 0.94 34.40 -8.64
C ASN A 446 1.17 34.61 -7.12
N LEU A 447 1.47 35.84 -6.72
CA LEU A 447 1.58 36.24 -5.30
C LEU A 447 0.40 35.78 -4.43
N PRO A 448 -0.88 35.84 -4.87
CA PRO A 448 -2.00 35.37 -4.08
C PRO A 448 -1.88 33.92 -3.63
N ALA A 449 -1.36 33.04 -4.50
CA ALA A 449 -1.27 31.62 -4.22
C ALA A 449 -0.25 31.24 -3.15
N LEU A 450 0.70 32.10 -2.79
CA LEU A 450 1.71 31.79 -1.77
C LEU A 450 1.10 31.84 -0.36
N GLN A 451 1.34 30.84 0.48
CA GLN A 451 0.82 30.71 1.83
C GLN A 451 1.98 30.32 2.75
N PHE A 452 2.05 30.89 3.95
CA PHE A 452 3.09 30.52 4.91
C PHE A 452 2.77 29.17 5.55
N HIS A 453 3.78 28.30 5.61
CA HIS A 453 3.74 26.94 6.12
C HIS A 453 4.86 26.77 7.14
N HIS A 454 4.53 26.24 8.31
CA HIS A 454 5.52 25.84 9.32
C HIS A 454 6.23 24.58 8.85
N ILE A 455 7.57 24.61 8.71
CA ILE A 455 8.34 23.41 8.36
C ILE A 455 8.21 22.38 9.49
N ASP A 456 8.40 22.84 10.72
CA ASP A 456 8.25 22.00 11.89
C ASP A 456 6.77 21.84 12.23
N LYS A 457 6.38 20.63 12.65
CA LYS A 457 5.05 20.36 13.20
C LYS A 457 4.93 21.00 14.59
N ILE A 458 4.90 22.32 14.63
CA ILE A 458 4.72 23.09 15.85
C ILE A 458 3.33 22.79 16.43
N ASN A 459 3.22 22.88 17.76
CA ASN A 459 1.99 22.71 18.53
C ASN A 459 0.76 23.30 17.79
N PRO A 460 -0.31 22.49 17.54
CA PRO A 460 -1.52 22.91 16.83
C PRO A 460 -2.15 24.21 17.36
N TYR A 461 -1.97 24.52 18.64
CA TYR A 461 -2.45 25.74 19.27
C TYR A 461 -1.85 27.01 18.63
N ILE A 462 -0.57 26.97 18.25
CA ILE A 462 0.13 28.09 17.59
C ILE A 462 -0.35 28.25 16.14
N MET A 463 -0.71 27.15 15.47
CA MET A 463 -1.08 27.14 14.05
C MET A 463 -2.40 27.87 13.73
N SER A 464 -3.36 27.92 14.67
CA SER A 464 -4.71 28.45 14.37
C SER A 464 -4.80 29.98 14.22
N LYS A 465 -3.78 30.74 14.63
CA LYS A 465 -3.83 32.22 14.69
C LYS A 465 -2.76 32.95 13.87
N THR A 466 -1.84 32.24 13.22
CA THR A 466 -0.59 32.83 12.75
C THR A 466 -0.76 33.91 11.67
N TYR A 467 -1.43 33.67 10.54
CA TYR A 467 -1.49 34.71 9.49
C TYR A 467 -2.40 35.90 9.82
N VAL A 468 -3.51 35.66 10.51
CA VAL A 468 -4.42 36.73 10.97
C VAL A 468 -3.67 37.69 11.91
N ASN A 469 -2.73 37.19 12.69
CA ASN A 469 -1.89 37.99 13.56
C ASN A 469 -0.75 38.69 12.81
N LEU A 470 -0.16 38.07 11.78
CA LEU A 470 0.92 38.67 10.99
C LEU A 470 0.49 39.94 10.24
N ARG A 471 -0.77 40.00 9.76
CA ARG A 471 -1.23 41.10 8.88
C ARG A 471 -1.15 42.49 9.50
N ASN A 472 -1.21 42.59 10.83
CA ASN A 472 -1.19 43.86 11.56
C ASN A 472 0.22 44.24 12.06
N LEU A 473 1.19 43.34 12.00
CA LEU A 473 2.56 43.61 12.46
C LEU A 473 3.32 44.48 11.45
N GLU A 474 4.31 45.26 11.91
CA GLU A 474 5.31 45.87 11.04
C GLU A 474 6.13 44.82 10.30
N ILE A 475 6.69 45.16 9.13
CA ILE A 475 7.46 44.22 8.29
C ILE A 475 8.60 43.58 9.09
N LYS A 476 9.38 44.36 9.84
CA LYS A 476 10.46 43.87 10.70
C LYS A 476 9.98 42.78 11.67
N ASN A 477 8.80 42.95 12.25
CA ASN A 477 8.23 41.99 13.20
C ASN A 477 7.68 40.74 12.50
N ILE A 478 7.13 40.88 11.28
CA ILE A 478 6.75 39.73 10.44
C ILE A 478 7.99 38.89 10.11
N LEU A 479 9.08 39.54 9.66
CA LEU A 479 10.33 38.87 9.30
C LEU A 479 10.91 38.09 10.48
N LYS A 480 11.03 38.75 11.66
CA LYS A 480 11.49 38.11 12.90
C LYS A 480 10.64 36.90 13.24
N ARG A 481 9.31 37.04 13.24
CA ARG A 481 8.39 35.97 13.60
C ARG A 481 8.45 34.78 12.65
N LEU A 482 8.53 35.01 11.34
CA LEU A 482 8.63 33.93 10.35
C LEU A 482 9.94 33.14 10.49
N ARG A 483 11.06 33.81 10.82
CA ARG A 483 12.32 33.12 11.15
C ARG A 483 12.18 32.29 12.43
N THR A 484 11.66 32.89 13.51
CA THR A 484 11.51 32.22 14.81
C THR A 484 10.58 31.01 14.74
N GLU A 485 9.49 31.09 13.98
CA GLU A 485 8.54 29.99 13.80
C GLU A 485 8.93 29.01 12.67
N ASN A 486 10.11 29.18 12.05
CA ASN A 486 10.58 28.35 10.93
C ASN A 486 9.54 28.18 9.80
N CYS A 487 8.98 29.32 9.37
CA CYS A 487 7.96 29.37 8.33
C CYS A 487 8.56 29.57 6.93
N VAL A 488 7.94 28.96 5.93
CA VAL A 488 8.27 29.14 4.50
C VAL A 488 7.03 29.39 3.65
N PRO A 489 7.14 30.12 2.52
CA PRO A 489 6.06 30.26 1.57
C PRO A 489 5.94 29.02 0.68
N LEU A 490 4.78 28.39 0.71
CA LEU A 490 4.38 27.36 -0.25
C LEU A 490 3.27 27.88 -1.15
N CYS A 491 3.26 27.53 -2.43
CA CYS A 491 2.08 27.76 -3.25
C CYS A 491 0.90 26.93 -2.73
N GLY A 492 -0.33 27.38 -2.96
CA GLY A 492 -1.54 26.71 -2.52
C GLY A 492 -1.59 25.22 -2.88
N ASN A 493 -1.07 24.84 -4.06
CA ASN A 493 -1.00 23.43 -4.45
C ASN A 493 -0.01 22.64 -3.58
N CYS A 494 1.22 23.13 -3.38
CA CYS A 494 2.21 22.48 -2.49
C CYS A 494 1.70 22.42 -1.06
N HIS A 495 1.12 23.52 -0.57
CA HIS A 495 0.61 23.61 0.78
C HIS A 495 -0.52 22.59 1.03
N ARG A 496 -1.49 22.46 0.11
CA ARG A 496 -2.54 21.44 0.20
C ARG A 496 -2.00 20.02 0.13
N MET A 497 -1.00 19.77 -0.71
CA MET A 497 -0.39 18.46 -0.84
C MET A 497 0.28 18.04 0.46
N GLU A 498 1.08 18.93 1.08
CA GLU A 498 1.78 18.66 2.33
C GLU A 498 0.81 18.45 3.50
N GLN A 499 -0.25 19.26 3.59
CA GLN A 499 -1.29 19.08 4.61
C GLN A 499 -2.11 17.79 4.45
N SER A 500 -2.07 17.14 3.29
CA SER A 500 -2.92 15.97 2.98
C SER A 500 -2.25 14.65 3.34
N ILE A 501 -1.95 14.48 4.62
CA ILE A 501 -1.26 13.29 5.19
C ILE A 501 -1.94 11.98 4.76
N HIS A 502 -3.27 11.92 4.82
CA HIS A 502 -4.03 10.73 4.44
C HIS A 502 -3.93 10.41 2.94
N PHE A 503 -3.90 11.43 2.07
CA PHE A 503 -3.67 11.22 0.64
C PHE A 503 -2.27 10.70 0.38
N LYS A 504 -1.25 11.34 0.98
CA LYS A 504 0.16 10.93 0.90
C LYS A 504 0.38 9.47 1.31
N LYS A 505 -0.28 9.00 2.38
CA LYS A 505 -0.20 7.61 2.85
C LYS A 505 -0.92 6.63 1.91
N ASN A 506 -2.03 7.02 1.29
CA ASN A 506 -2.96 6.10 0.62
C ASN A 506 -3.16 6.39 -0.88
N PHE A 507 -2.32 7.19 -1.55
CA PHE A 507 -2.58 7.61 -2.94
C PHE A 507 -2.68 6.42 -3.91
N LYS A 508 -2.01 5.31 -3.62
CA LYS A 508 -2.08 4.08 -4.42
C LYS A 508 -3.46 3.42 -4.41
N ASP A 509 -4.17 3.57 -3.29
CA ASP A 509 -5.54 3.08 -3.17
C ASP A 509 -6.54 4.05 -3.81
N ILE A 510 -6.16 5.31 -4.03
CA ILE A 510 -7.05 6.41 -4.44
C ILE A 510 -6.99 6.66 -5.95
N ILE A 511 -5.78 6.71 -6.51
CA ILE A 511 -5.49 7.13 -7.88
C ILE A 511 -5.04 5.94 -8.73
N LYS A 512 -5.31 5.99 -10.03
CA LYS A 512 -4.85 4.99 -11.01
C LYS A 512 -3.30 4.86 -11.05
N PRO A 513 -2.74 3.68 -11.33
CA PRO A 513 -1.29 3.44 -11.36
C PRO A 513 -0.46 4.44 -12.18
N ALA A 514 -1.00 4.96 -13.29
CA ALA A 514 -0.32 5.88 -14.19
C ALA A 514 0.20 7.17 -13.52
N TYR A 515 -0.37 7.60 -12.38
CA TYR A 515 0.06 8.80 -11.67
C TYR A 515 0.95 8.52 -10.46
N TRP A 516 1.15 7.26 -10.05
CA TRP A 516 1.80 6.93 -8.77
C TRP A 516 3.22 7.49 -8.65
N ASN A 517 4.01 7.34 -9.70
CA ASN A 517 5.40 7.83 -9.71
C ASN A 517 5.45 9.36 -9.67
N GLN A 518 4.59 10.04 -10.43
CA GLN A 518 4.54 11.51 -10.46
C GLN A 518 4.07 12.09 -9.12
N ILE A 519 3.11 11.45 -8.45
CA ILE A 519 2.65 11.87 -7.12
C ILE A 519 3.80 11.72 -6.11
N LYS A 520 4.49 10.57 -6.14
CA LYS A 520 5.62 10.30 -5.25
C LYS A 520 6.74 11.32 -5.47
N GLU A 521 7.17 11.50 -6.72
CA GLU A 521 8.19 12.46 -7.10
C GLU A 521 7.84 13.88 -6.65
N PHE A 522 6.57 14.29 -6.80
CA PHE A 522 6.12 15.60 -6.35
C PHE A 522 6.23 15.78 -4.82
N TYR A 523 5.92 14.76 -4.03
CA TYR A 523 6.15 14.77 -2.58
C TYR A 523 7.63 14.80 -2.25
N ASP A 524 8.43 13.95 -2.89
CA ASP A 524 9.88 13.86 -2.68
C ASP A 524 10.57 15.22 -2.94
N ILE A 525 10.16 15.95 -3.99
CA ILE A 525 10.66 17.30 -4.29
C ILE A 525 10.30 18.30 -3.18
N ILE A 526 9.03 18.34 -2.75
CA ILE A 526 8.59 19.26 -1.69
C ILE A 526 9.37 18.99 -0.41
N GLU A 527 9.42 17.73 0.03
CA GLU A 527 10.10 17.34 1.27
C GLU A 527 11.59 17.66 1.23
N LYS A 528 12.25 17.36 0.11
CA LYS A 528 13.66 17.69 -0.09
C LYS A 528 13.88 19.19 0.07
N ASN A 529 13.11 20.00 -0.66
CA ASN A 529 13.27 21.45 -0.63
C ASN A 529 12.96 22.06 0.75
N LEU A 530 11.96 21.53 1.46
CA LEU A 530 11.64 21.97 2.83
C LEU A 530 12.77 21.63 3.80
N ARG A 531 13.36 20.43 3.70
CA ARG A 531 14.47 19.99 4.57
C ARG A 531 15.76 20.77 4.29
N GLU A 532 16.02 21.09 3.03
CA GLU A 532 17.25 21.79 2.61
C GLU A 532 17.13 23.32 2.72
N PHE A 533 15.93 23.85 2.96
CA PHE A 533 15.72 25.28 3.07
C PHE A 533 16.50 25.88 4.24
N LYS A 534 17.22 26.97 3.95
CA LYS A 534 17.88 27.81 4.95
C LYS A 534 17.50 29.26 4.70
N PHE A 535 17.19 29.99 5.76
CA PHE A 535 17.00 31.43 5.66
C PHE A 535 18.29 32.11 5.20
N LYS A 536 18.16 33.15 4.37
CA LYS A 536 19.30 34.02 4.07
C LYS A 536 19.82 34.66 5.35
N GLU A 537 21.14 34.61 5.53
CA GLU A 537 21.81 35.37 6.58
C GLU A 537 21.58 36.86 6.34
N GLU A 538 21.34 37.61 7.41
CA GLU A 538 21.26 39.06 7.32
C GLU A 538 22.66 39.55 6.97
N LYS A 539 22.80 40.20 5.80
CA LYS A 539 24.03 40.94 5.49
C LYS A 539 24.13 42.03 6.56
N LYS A 540 25.10 41.87 7.47
CA LYS A 540 25.39 42.81 8.56
C LYS A 540 25.73 44.20 8.02
#